data_AF-C0MCP9-F1
#
_entry.id   AF-C0MCP9-F1
#
_cell.length_a   1.000
_cell.length_b   1.000
_cell.length_c   1.000
_cell.angle_alpha   90.00
_cell.angle_beta   90.00
_cell.angle_gamma   90.00
#
_symmetry.space_group_name_H-M   'P 1'
#
loop_
_entity.id
_entity.type
_entity.pdbx_description
1 polymer ?
#
loop_
_entity_poly.entity_id
_entity_poly.type
_entity_poly.pdbx_seq_one_letter_code
_entity_poly.pdbx_strand_id
1 'polypeptide(L)'
;MAASLITKKKIAKAFKKQLAMKSFDKISVVDIMDQAQIRRQTFYNHFLDKYELLDWIFETELKEQVTHNLNYISGFQLLEELLFYIERNKTFYAQLFDIKGQNDFYSYFVDYCQVLIAKIISEYQGMQASQMDPDYLAFLTHYHARALADMIKCYVNQNDASPPLNYLKQLILASIH
;
A
#
# COMPACT_ATOMS: atom_id res chain seq x y z
N MET A 1 18.53 8.54 -17.23
CA MET A 1 17.76 8.14 -16.02
C MET A 1 16.25 8.37 -16.17
N ALA A 2 15.75 9.49 -16.72
CA ALA A 2 14.30 9.71 -16.91
C ALA A 2 13.59 8.73 -17.87
N ALA A 3 14.24 8.36 -18.99
CA ALA A 3 13.67 7.42 -19.96
C ALA A 3 13.37 6.02 -19.37
N SER A 4 14.20 5.57 -18.42
CA SER A 4 13.99 4.28 -17.75
C SER A 4 12.77 4.30 -16.83
N LEU A 5 12.53 5.40 -16.12
CA LEU A 5 11.38 5.53 -15.22
C LEU A 5 10.07 5.59 -15.98
N ILE A 6 10.04 6.32 -17.11
CA ILE A 6 8.88 6.39 -18.00
C ILE A 6 8.51 4.98 -18.51
N THR A 7 9.50 4.21 -18.96
CA THR A 7 9.27 2.83 -19.41
C THR A 7 8.79 1.94 -18.27
N LYS A 8 9.40 2.00 -17.08
CA LYS A 8 8.93 1.26 -15.89
C LYS A 8 7.47 1.58 -15.55
N LYS A 9 7.09 2.87 -15.50
CA LYS A 9 5.69 3.28 -15.27
C LYS A 9 4.74 2.79 -16.37
N LYS A 10 5.17 2.75 -17.63
CA LYS A 10 4.37 2.21 -18.75
C LYS A 10 4.15 0.70 -18.62
N ILE A 11 5.18 -0.06 -18.26
CA ILE A 11 5.11 -1.51 -17.98
C ILE A 11 4.18 -1.76 -16.78
N ALA A 12 4.34 -1.02 -15.68
CA ALA A 12 3.46 -1.14 -14.51
C ALA A 12 1.99 -0.88 -14.84
N LYS A 13 1.69 0.18 -15.59
CA LYS A 13 0.32 0.47 -16.05
C LYS A 13 -0.27 -0.67 -16.87
N ALA A 14 0.53 -1.31 -17.72
CA ALA A 14 0.09 -2.46 -18.51
C ALA A 14 -0.15 -3.70 -17.63
N PHE A 15 0.73 -3.97 -16.67
CA PHE A 15 0.56 -5.03 -15.70
C PHE A 15 -0.72 -4.87 -14.88
N LYS A 16 -1.00 -3.68 -14.35
CA LYS A 16 -2.25 -3.41 -13.59
C LYS A 16 -3.51 -3.66 -14.43
N LYS A 17 -3.47 -3.33 -15.72
CA LYS A 17 -4.57 -3.65 -16.66
C LYS A 17 -4.76 -5.15 -16.83
N GLN A 18 -3.67 -5.92 -16.94
CA GLN A 18 -3.74 -7.39 -17.02
C GLN A 18 -4.28 -7.99 -15.72
N LEU A 19 -3.86 -7.48 -14.56
CA LEU A 19 -4.32 -7.93 -13.25
C LEU A 19 -5.83 -7.72 -13.08
N ALA A 20 -6.37 -6.59 -13.56
CA ALA A 20 -7.81 -6.35 -13.57
C ALA A 20 -8.62 -7.35 -14.42
N MET A 21 -8.00 -8.10 -15.34
CA MET A 21 -8.68 -9.03 -16.25
C MET A 21 -8.46 -10.50 -15.89
N LYS A 22 -7.36 -10.85 -15.22
CA LYS A 22 -7.00 -12.23 -14.86
C LYS A 22 -6.14 -12.29 -13.61
N SER A 23 -6.17 -13.43 -12.93
CA SER A 23 -5.37 -13.64 -11.72
C SER A 23 -3.87 -13.51 -11.99
N PHE A 24 -3.14 -13.06 -10.96
CA PHE A 24 -1.70 -12.82 -11.01
C PHE A 24 -0.92 -13.98 -11.64
N ASP A 25 -1.22 -15.22 -11.26
CA ASP A 25 -0.53 -16.43 -11.75
C ASP A 25 -0.68 -16.63 -13.26
N LYS A 26 -1.80 -16.18 -13.85
CA LYS A 26 -2.09 -16.31 -15.29
C LYS A 26 -1.50 -15.19 -16.14
N ILE A 27 -0.91 -14.16 -15.52
CA ILE A 27 -0.23 -13.09 -16.25
C ILE A 27 1.18 -13.54 -16.60
N SER A 28 1.53 -13.44 -17.89
CA SER A 28 2.88 -13.64 -18.40
C SER A 28 3.56 -12.31 -18.75
N VAL A 29 4.89 -12.33 -18.84
CA VAL A 29 5.65 -11.18 -19.37
C VAL A 29 5.20 -10.81 -20.78
N VAL A 30 4.76 -11.79 -21.58
CA VAL A 30 4.23 -11.53 -22.94
C VAL A 30 2.97 -10.67 -22.86
N ASP A 31 2.01 -11.07 -22.02
CA ASP A 31 0.76 -10.32 -21.84
C ASP A 31 0.99 -8.86 -21.44
N ILE A 32 1.93 -8.63 -20.51
CA ILE A 32 2.27 -7.30 -20.01
C ILE A 32 2.85 -6.45 -21.14
N MET A 33 3.77 -7.03 -21.91
CA MET A 33 4.52 -6.31 -22.95
C MET A 33 3.68 -6.04 -24.19
N ASP A 34 2.79 -6.96 -24.56
CA ASP A 34 1.78 -6.75 -25.58
C ASP A 34 0.82 -5.64 -25.16
N GLN A 35 0.34 -5.66 -23.91
CA GLN A 35 -0.52 -4.61 -23.36
C GLN A 35 0.18 -3.24 -23.30
N ALA A 36 1.51 -3.22 -23.07
CA ALA A 36 2.33 -2.02 -23.02
C ALA A 36 2.70 -1.49 -24.42
N GLN A 37 2.56 -2.30 -25.47
CA GLN A 37 3.07 -2.03 -26.81
C GLN A 37 4.59 -1.76 -26.78
N ILE A 38 5.34 -2.65 -26.14
CA ILE A 38 6.81 -2.60 -26.01
C ILE A 38 7.37 -3.99 -26.33
N ARG A 39 8.54 -4.06 -26.97
CA ARG A 39 9.21 -5.34 -27.23
C ARG A 39 9.53 -6.07 -25.92
N ARG A 40 9.24 -7.38 -25.88
CA ARG A 40 9.47 -8.23 -24.70
C ARG A 40 10.87 -8.10 -24.09
N GLN A 41 11.91 -8.02 -24.92
CA GLN A 41 13.30 -7.89 -24.44
C GLN A 41 13.52 -6.67 -23.56
N THR A 42 12.76 -5.58 -23.78
CA THR A 42 12.85 -4.37 -22.97
C THR A 42 12.38 -4.60 -21.53
N PHE A 43 11.52 -5.59 -21.27
CA PHE A 43 11.10 -5.95 -19.91
C PHE A 43 12.32 -6.31 -19.05
N TYR A 44 13.17 -7.19 -19.58
CA TYR A 44 14.35 -7.71 -18.89
C TYR A 44 15.47 -6.70 -18.70
N ASN A 45 15.37 -5.53 -19.34
CA ASN A 45 16.25 -4.39 -19.02
C ASN A 45 15.82 -3.66 -17.74
N HIS A 46 14.64 -3.97 -17.20
CA HIS A 46 14.02 -3.25 -16.09
C HIS A 46 13.60 -4.16 -14.93
N PHE A 47 13.19 -5.39 -15.22
CA PHE A 47 12.69 -6.37 -14.26
C PHE A 47 13.06 -7.78 -14.73
N LEU A 48 13.51 -8.62 -13.81
CA LEU A 48 13.85 -10.03 -14.00
C LEU A 48 12.59 -10.84 -14.31
N ASP A 49 11.49 -10.55 -13.61
CA ASP A 49 10.20 -11.20 -13.81
C ASP A 49 9.03 -10.31 -13.33
N LYS A 50 7.81 -10.88 -13.33
CA LYS A 50 6.60 -10.18 -12.88
C LYS A 50 6.53 -9.95 -11.37
N TYR A 51 7.34 -10.66 -10.58
CA TYR A 51 7.43 -10.48 -9.13
C TYR A 51 8.27 -9.23 -8.83
N GLU A 52 9.45 -9.08 -9.44
CA GLU A 52 10.24 -7.85 -9.27
C GLU A 52 9.50 -6.60 -9.77
N LEU A 53 8.73 -6.72 -10.87
CA LEU A 53 7.83 -5.65 -11.30
C LEU A 53 6.82 -5.29 -10.20
N LEU A 54 6.24 -6.28 -9.54
CA LEU A 54 5.25 -6.10 -8.49
C LEU A 54 5.86 -5.36 -7.28
N ASP A 55 7.05 -5.78 -6.84
CA ASP A 55 7.76 -5.12 -5.73
C ASP A 55 8.07 -3.67 -6.07
N TRP A 56 8.54 -3.42 -7.29
CA TRP A 56 8.79 -2.06 -7.76
C TRP A 56 7.52 -1.20 -7.79
N ILE A 57 6.37 -1.79 -8.16
CA ILE A 57 5.07 -1.09 -8.10
C ILE A 57 4.73 -0.74 -6.66
N PHE A 58 4.93 -1.65 -5.69
CA PHE A 58 4.66 -1.35 -4.28
C PHE A 58 5.58 -0.26 -3.75
N GLU A 59 6.88 -0.39 -3.97
CA GLU A 59 7.87 0.59 -3.57
C GLU A 59 7.67 1.96 -4.22
N THR A 60 7.08 2.01 -5.41
CA THR A 60 6.87 3.28 -6.13
C THR A 60 5.50 3.86 -5.83
N GLU A 61 4.41 3.10 -5.93
CA GLU A 61 3.05 3.64 -5.80
C GLU A 61 2.68 3.95 -4.35
N LEU A 62 2.91 3.01 -3.42
CA LEU A 62 2.68 3.33 -2.00
C LEU A 62 3.64 4.43 -1.60
N LYS A 63 4.95 4.30 -1.84
CA LYS A 63 5.89 5.36 -1.44
C LYS A 63 5.62 6.71 -2.11
N GLU A 64 5.20 6.80 -3.37
CA GLU A 64 4.85 8.08 -4.00
C GLU A 64 3.61 8.70 -3.35
N GLN A 65 2.54 7.92 -3.10
CA GLN A 65 1.36 8.39 -2.38
C GLN A 65 1.71 8.87 -0.97
N VAL A 66 2.73 8.25 -0.38
CA VAL A 66 3.06 8.38 1.03
C VAL A 66 4.06 9.50 1.22
N THR A 67 5.21 9.44 0.57
CA THR A 67 6.25 10.47 0.72
C THR A 67 5.85 11.83 0.15
N HIS A 68 5.00 11.91 -0.89
CA HIS A 68 4.47 13.22 -1.29
C HIS A 68 3.51 13.76 -0.23
N ASN A 69 2.54 12.99 0.24
CA ASN A 69 1.48 13.56 1.07
C ASN A 69 1.82 13.60 2.58
N LEU A 70 2.68 12.70 3.08
CA LEU A 70 3.08 12.62 4.49
C LEU A 70 3.56 13.95 5.08
N ASN A 71 4.16 14.83 4.26
CA ASN A 71 4.71 16.10 4.74
C ASN A 71 3.75 17.27 4.57
N TYR A 72 2.65 17.13 3.81
CA TYR A 72 1.74 18.24 3.50
C TYR A 72 0.36 18.10 4.15
N ILE A 73 -0.09 16.89 4.44
CA ILE A 73 -1.41 16.63 5.06
C ILE A 73 -1.25 15.93 6.42
N SER A 74 -2.29 16.01 7.25
CA SER A 74 -2.31 15.30 8.53
C SER A 74 -2.38 13.79 8.35
N GLY A 75 -1.99 13.03 9.37
CA GLY A 75 -2.06 11.58 9.34
C GLY A 75 -3.48 11.06 9.09
N PHE A 76 -4.50 11.70 9.64
CA PHE A 76 -5.90 11.32 9.36
C PHE A 76 -6.34 11.66 7.93
N GLN A 77 -5.88 12.76 7.36
CA GLN A 77 -6.14 13.06 5.93
C GLN A 77 -5.46 12.03 5.03
N LEU A 78 -4.24 11.60 5.36
CA LEU A 78 -3.55 10.54 4.62
C LEU A 78 -4.27 9.19 4.74
N LEU A 79 -4.85 8.88 5.91
CA LEU A 79 -5.69 7.70 6.09
C LEU A 79 -6.96 7.79 5.21
N GLU A 80 -7.60 8.95 5.12
CA GLU A 80 -8.75 9.17 4.22
C GLU A 80 -8.39 8.94 2.75
N GLU A 81 -7.27 9.50 2.28
CA GLU A 81 -6.79 9.30 0.91
C GLU A 81 -6.44 7.84 0.62
N LEU A 82 -5.82 7.15 1.58
CA LEU A 82 -5.54 5.72 1.48
C LEU A 82 -6.84 4.92 1.28
N LEU A 83 -7.83 5.12 2.16
CA LEU A 83 -9.10 4.41 2.07
C LEU A 83 -9.82 4.70 0.75
N PHE A 84 -9.82 5.96 0.31
CA PHE A 84 -10.37 6.34 -0.99
C PHE A 84 -9.64 5.67 -2.17
N TYR A 85 -8.31 5.58 -2.10
CA TYR A 85 -7.51 4.94 -3.13
C TYR A 85 -7.74 3.42 -3.19
N ILE A 86 -7.77 2.76 -2.03
CA ILE A 86 -8.10 1.34 -1.92
C ILE A 86 -9.49 1.08 -2.51
N GLU A 87 -10.48 1.91 -2.17
CA GLU A 87 -11.85 1.74 -2.66
C GLU A 87 -11.94 1.82 -4.19
N ARG A 88 -11.30 2.82 -4.79
CA ARG A 88 -11.27 2.98 -6.25
C ARG A 88 -10.55 1.85 -6.98
N ASN A 89 -9.70 1.10 -6.28
CA ASN A 89 -8.88 0.02 -6.83
C ASN A 89 -9.15 -1.32 -6.11
N LYS A 90 -10.35 -1.52 -5.57
CA LYS A 90 -10.69 -2.63 -4.66
C LYS A 90 -10.31 -4.01 -5.22
N THR A 91 -10.72 -4.31 -6.45
CA THR A 91 -10.42 -5.60 -7.12
C THR A 91 -8.91 -5.83 -7.28
N PHE A 92 -8.16 -4.76 -7.60
CA PHE A 92 -6.71 -4.84 -7.74
C PHE A 92 -6.07 -5.20 -6.40
N TYR A 93 -6.42 -4.51 -5.32
CA TYR A 93 -5.86 -4.80 -4.00
C TYR A 93 -6.30 -6.14 -3.42
N ALA A 94 -7.54 -6.58 -3.67
CA ALA A 94 -8.00 -7.92 -3.29
C ALA A 94 -7.12 -9.01 -3.93
N GLN A 95 -6.87 -8.89 -5.24
CA GLN A 95 -5.97 -9.81 -5.94
C GLN A 95 -4.54 -9.75 -5.39
N LEU A 96 -4.04 -8.56 -5.01
CA LEU A 96 -2.70 -8.41 -4.44
C LEU A 96 -2.56 -9.09 -3.07
N PHE A 97 -3.54 -8.92 -2.16
CA PHE A 97 -3.51 -9.56 -0.85
C PHE A 97 -3.64 -11.09 -0.91
N ASP A 98 -4.15 -11.62 -2.03
CA ASP A 98 -4.29 -13.05 -2.27
C ASP A 98 -3.05 -13.68 -2.94
N ILE A 99 -2.07 -12.89 -3.39
CA ILE A 99 -0.82 -13.41 -3.93
C ILE A 99 -0.06 -14.13 -2.81
N LYS A 100 0.14 -15.44 -2.96
CA LYS A 100 0.94 -16.26 -2.04
C LYS A 100 2.33 -16.48 -2.62
N GLY A 101 3.39 -16.20 -1.89
CA GLY A 101 4.76 -16.51 -2.33
C GLY A 101 5.84 -15.56 -1.82
N GLN A 102 6.91 -15.41 -2.62
CA GLN A 102 8.11 -14.62 -2.30
C GLN A 102 7.84 -13.13 -2.05
N ASN A 103 6.74 -12.60 -2.62
CA ASN A 103 6.38 -11.19 -2.50
C ASN A 103 5.14 -11.07 -1.62
N ASP A 104 5.38 -10.88 -0.33
CA ASP A 104 4.29 -10.65 0.62
C ASP A 104 3.86 -9.18 0.59
N PHE A 105 2.92 -8.85 -0.30
CA PHE A 105 2.30 -7.53 -0.33
C PHE A 105 1.77 -7.11 1.06
N TYR A 106 1.29 -8.06 1.84
CA TYR A 106 0.77 -7.76 3.17
C TYR A 106 1.86 -7.22 4.10
N SER A 107 3.06 -7.82 4.11
CA SER A 107 4.20 -7.28 4.87
C SER A 107 4.55 -5.85 4.47
N TYR A 108 4.67 -5.58 3.15
CA TYR A 108 4.89 -4.21 2.65
C TYR A 108 3.79 -3.23 3.07
N PHE A 109 2.55 -3.70 3.06
CA PHE A 109 1.41 -2.89 3.45
C PHE A 109 1.39 -2.60 4.95
N VAL A 110 1.80 -3.55 5.79
CA VAL A 110 1.96 -3.36 7.24
C VAL A 110 3.03 -2.31 7.53
N ASP A 111 4.19 -2.37 6.85
CA ASP A 111 5.25 -1.36 7.00
C ASP A 111 4.74 0.04 6.64
N TYR A 112 3.94 0.12 5.58
CA TYR A 112 3.30 1.37 5.20
C TYR A 112 2.31 1.88 6.28
N CYS A 113 1.42 1.00 6.78
CA CYS A 113 0.52 1.34 7.87
C CYS A 113 1.29 1.77 9.13
N GLN A 114 2.47 1.20 9.39
CA GLN A 114 3.31 1.59 10.52
C GLN A 114 3.79 3.03 10.42
N VAL A 115 4.23 3.46 9.23
CA VAL A 115 4.61 4.87 8.98
C VAL A 115 3.41 5.81 9.15
N LEU A 116 2.24 5.43 8.61
CA LEU A 116 1.02 6.21 8.73
C LEU A 116 0.56 6.37 10.20
N ILE A 117 0.52 5.27 10.94
CA ILE A 117 0.13 5.27 12.36
C ILE A 117 1.14 6.03 13.21
N ALA A 118 2.44 5.85 12.98
CA ALA A 118 3.47 6.62 13.68
C ALA A 118 3.28 8.13 13.49
N LYS A 119 2.95 8.57 12.27
CA LYS A 119 2.60 9.97 11.99
C LYS A 119 1.36 10.40 12.78
N ILE A 120 0.26 9.64 12.73
CA ILE A 120 -0.96 9.97 13.48
C ILE A 120 -0.67 10.08 14.97
N ILE A 121 0.01 9.10 15.57
CA ILE A 121 0.37 9.13 16.99
C ILE A 121 1.21 10.38 17.28
N SER A 122 2.23 10.66 16.46
CA SER A 122 3.12 11.80 16.67
C SER A 122 2.43 13.17 16.63
N GLU A 123 1.37 13.31 15.82
CA GLU A 123 0.60 14.55 15.67
C GLU A 123 -0.41 14.77 16.81
N TYR A 124 -0.93 13.68 17.40
CA TYR A 124 -2.05 13.73 18.33
C TYR A 124 -1.70 13.38 19.80
N GLN A 125 -0.48 12.92 20.07
CA GLN A 125 0.03 12.68 21.43
C GLN A 125 0.14 13.93 22.33
N GLY A 126 0.02 15.14 21.75
CA GLY A 126 0.05 16.40 22.50
C GLY A 126 1.34 16.59 23.34
N MET A 127 1.27 17.40 24.41
CA MET A 127 2.38 17.60 25.36
C MET A 127 2.67 16.37 26.25
N GLN A 128 1.83 15.32 26.20
CA GLN A 128 2.01 14.06 26.95
C GLN A 128 3.00 13.09 26.30
N ALA A 129 3.41 13.35 25.05
CA ALA A 129 4.44 12.59 24.32
C ALA A 129 5.70 12.31 25.16
N SER A 130 6.11 13.29 25.96
CA SER A 130 7.31 13.25 26.80
C SER A 130 7.21 12.35 28.03
N GLN A 131 6.00 11.88 28.36
CA GLN A 131 5.72 11.05 29.54
C GLN A 131 5.44 9.59 29.20
N MET A 132 5.26 9.27 27.92
CA MET A 132 4.87 7.93 27.49
C MET A 132 6.11 7.06 27.26
N ASP A 133 6.05 5.81 27.72
CA ASP A 133 7.13 4.83 27.55
C ASP A 133 7.38 4.57 26.04
N PRO A 134 8.62 4.76 25.54
CA PRO A 134 8.96 4.47 24.15
C PRO A 134 8.59 3.05 23.70
N ASP A 135 8.70 2.05 24.59
CA ASP A 135 8.36 0.66 24.28
C ASP A 135 6.84 0.50 24.12
N TYR A 136 6.05 1.21 24.93
CA TYR A 136 4.60 1.26 24.80
C TYR A 136 4.16 1.95 23.50
N LEU A 137 4.82 3.06 23.13
CA LEU A 137 4.56 3.75 21.86
C LEU A 137 4.88 2.86 20.64
N ALA A 138 5.99 2.13 20.69
CA ALA A 138 6.35 1.16 19.65
C ALA A 138 5.32 0.03 19.55
N PHE A 139 4.88 -0.50 20.70
CA PHE A 139 3.81 -1.50 20.77
C PHE A 139 2.49 -1.00 20.17
N LEU A 140 2.03 0.19 20.57
CA LEU A 140 0.80 0.79 20.05
C LEU A 140 0.86 1.02 18.55
N THR A 141 1.99 1.55 18.06
CA THR A 141 2.20 1.80 16.64
C THR A 141 2.07 0.49 15.85
N HIS A 142 2.75 -0.56 16.32
CA HIS A 142 2.72 -1.88 15.69
C HIS A 142 1.33 -2.53 15.73
N TYR A 143 0.64 -2.43 16.88
CA TYR A 143 -0.70 -2.96 17.08
C TYR A 143 -1.71 -2.33 16.11
N HIS A 144 -1.78 -0.99 16.08
CA HIS A 144 -2.72 -0.27 15.21
C HIS A 144 -2.37 -0.42 13.73
N ALA A 145 -1.08 -0.50 13.38
CA ALA A 145 -0.65 -0.71 12.00
C ALA A 145 -1.13 -2.06 11.47
N ARG A 146 -0.96 -3.14 12.24
CA ARG A 146 -1.45 -4.47 11.87
C ARG A 146 -2.97 -4.52 11.83
N ALA A 147 -3.66 -3.95 12.81
CA ALA A 147 -5.11 -3.88 12.83
C ALA A 147 -5.66 -3.16 11.59
N LEU A 148 -5.07 -2.01 11.23
CA LEU A 148 -5.44 -1.27 10.02
C LEU A 148 -5.19 -2.10 8.75
N ALA A 149 -4.03 -2.73 8.64
CA ALA A 149 -3.67 -3.55 7.49
C ALA A 149 -4.63 -4.74 7.30
N ASP A 150 -4.95 -5.46 8.38
CA ASP A 150 -5.90 -6.58 8.36
C ASP A 150 -7.32 -6.12 8.04
N MET A 151 -7.77 -5.01 8.62
CA MET A 151 -9.11 -4.47 8.33
C MET A 151 -9.26 -4.11 6.85
N ILE A 152 -8.25 -3.48 6.26
CA ILE A 152 -8.24 -3.15 4.82
C ILE A 152 -8.21 -4.42 3.97
N LYS A 153 -7.38 -5.41 4.34
CA LYS A 153 -7.33 -6.71 3.65
C LYS A 153 -8.69 -7.43 3.66
N CYS A 154 -9.33 -7.51 4.82
CA CYS A 154 -10.67 -8.09 4.95
C CYS A 154 -11.70 -7.31 4.12
N TYR A 155 -11.66 -5.98 4.17
CA TYR A 155 -12.57 -5.11 3.43
C TYR A 155 -12.53 -5.36 1.91
N VAL A 156 -11.33 -5.48 1.33
CA VAL A 156 -11.20 -5.70 -0.11
C VAL A 156 -11.58 -7.12 -0.52
N ASN A 157 -11.39 -8.13 0.35
CA ASN A 157 -11.63 -9.53 0.03
C ASN A 157 -13.08 -10.00 0.27
N GLN A 158 -13.76 -9.49 1.31
CA GLN A 158 -15.08 -10.02 1.73
C GLN A 158 -16.25 -9.17 1.23
N ASN A 159 -15.97 -8.07 0.53
CA ASN A 159 -16.97 -7.07 0.14
C ASN A 159 -17.80 -6.55 1.33
N ASP A 160 -17.20 -6.61 2.52
CA ASP A 160 -17.79 -6.17 3.78
C ASP A 160 -17.94 -4.65 3.82
N ALA A 161 -18.68 -4.15 4.81
CA ALA A 161 -18.78 -2.72 5.06
C ALA A 161 -17.38 -2.12 5.30
N SER A 162 -17.10 -0.98 4.65
CA SER A 162 -15.86 -0.24 4.84
C SER A 162 -15.65 0.05 6.33
N PRO A 163 -14.43 -0.14 6.86
CA PRO A 163 -14.17 0.15 8.26
C PRO A 163 -14.54 1.61 8.54
N PRO A 164 -15.46 1.90 9.47
CA PRO A 164 -15.91 3.26 9.71
C PRO A 164 -14.73 4.07 10.23
N LEU A 165 -14.25 5.02 9.41
CA LEU A 165 -13.10 5.87 9.73
C LEU A 165 -13.22 6.52 11.12
N ASN A 166 -14.45 6.87 11.52
CA ASN A 166 -14.74 7.44 12.83
C ASN A 166 -14.37 6.49 13.98
N TYR A 167 -14.62 5.18 13.87
CA TYR A 167 -14.24 4.22 14.91
C TYR A 167 -12.73 4.00 14.95
N LEU A 168 -12.07 3.91 13.78
CA LEU A 168 -10.60 3.84 13.71
C LEU A 168 -9.96 5.04 14.40
N LYS A 169 -10.45 6.24 14.08
CA LYS A 169 -10.00 7.49 14.70
C LYS A 169 -10.20 7.49 16.22
N GLN A 170 -11.37 7.09 16.70
CA GLN A 170 -11.65 7.01 18.12
C GLN A 170 -10.74 6.01 18.84
N LEU A 171 -10.52 4.82 18.27
CA LEU A 171 -9.66 3.79 18.85
C LEU A 171 -8.20 4.22 18.94
N ILE A 172 -7.68 4.85 17.89
CA ILE A 172 -6.31 5.36 17.89
C ILE A 172 -6.17 6.46 18.95
N LEU A 173 -7.05 7.46 18.95
CA LEU A 173 -6.97 8.57 19.90
C LEU A 173 -7.15 8.12 21.36
N ALA A 174 -8.07 7.20 21.63
CA ALA A 174 -8.29 6.67 22.98
C ALA A 174 -7.11 5.85 23.51
N SER A 175 -6.22 5.36 22.64
CA SER A 175 -5.02 4.61 23.05
C SER A 175 -3.81 5.49 23.37
N ILE A 176 -3.87 6.78 23.01
CA ILE A 176 -2.80 7.77 23.18
C ILE A 176 -3.08 8.72 24.37
N HIS A 177 -4.29 8.67 24.94
CA HIS A 177 -4.71 9.44 26.12
C HIS A 177 -4.84 8.54 27.35
#